data_AF-A0A934TCD4-F1
#
_entry.id   AF-A0A934TCD4-F1
#
_cell.length_a   1.000
_cell.length_b   1.000
_cell.length_c   1.000
_cell.angle_alpha   90.00
_cell.angle_beta   90.00
_cell.angle_gamma   90.00
#
_symmetry.space_group_name_H-M   'P 1'
#
loop_
_entity.id
_entity.type
_entity.pdbx_description
1 polymer ?
#
loop_
_entity_poly.entity_id
_entity_poly.type
_entity_poly.pdbx_seq_one_letter_code
_entity_poly.pdbx_strand_id
1 'polypeptide(L)'
;MSYIELINAAWELREQGVISIHEHDLYTYLIHKCNKLGWKNPFNQPTEIICAVLRINRNALVNRRNKLHSLGLISFKEGKAKSKPAEYTLHIRKDTVPDTLTNTITNTLTYTLSDTFGYTLPYTNTKDKTREDKTREKEKTKKEIFRKPSLQEVVEYCRHRENDLDPQTFVDFYEAKNWMIGKNKMKDWQACVRTWEGKQNENRHNAAKHSKNKDYEMF
;
A
#
# COMPACT_ATOMS: atom_id res chain seq x y z
N MET A 1 20.80 16.57 14.18
CA MET A 1 19.96 15.39 13.89
C MET A 1 20.04 14.53 15.12
N SER A 2 19.08 14.68 16.04
CA SER A 2 19.08 13.88 17.28
C SER A 2 18.37 12.55 17.03
N TYR A 3 18.90 11.47 17.60
CA TYR A 3 18.30 10.14 17.56
C TYR A 3 16.82 10.17 17.93
N ILE A 4 16.52 10.91 18.99
CA ILE A 4 15.20 10.98 19.61
C ILE A 4 14.18 11.70 18.71
N GLU A 5 14.59 12.77 18.01
CA GLU A 5 13.71 13.52 17.11
C GLU A 5 13.20 12.64 15.97
N LEU A 6 14.09 11.83 15.37
CA LEU A 6 13.72 10.94 14.27
C LEU A 6 12.85 9.77 14.73
N ILE A 7 13.09 9.24 15.93
CA ILE A 7 12.26 8.19 16.51
C ILE A 7 10.86 8.75 16.84
N ASN A 8 10.77 9.93 17.44
CA ASN A 8 9.48 10.56 17.74
C ASN A 8 8.69 10.84 16.46
N ALA A 9 9.34 11.39 15.43
CA ALA A 9 8.72 11.60 14.12
C ALA A 9 8.21 10.28 13.49
N ALA A 10 8.94 9.17 13.68
CA ALA A 10 8.49 7.85 13.22
C ALA A 10 7.20 7.41 13.93
N TRP A 11 7.13 7.60 15.24
CA TRP A 11 5.95 7.27 16.04
C TRP A 11 4.74 8.12 15.66
N GLU A 12 4.91 9.43 15.51
CA GLU A 12 3.84 10.34 15.06
C GLU A 12 3.26 9.92 13.70
N LEU A 13 4.12 9.57 12.74
CA LEU A 13 3.68 9.10 11.42
C LEU A 13 2.93 7.78 11.49
N ARG A 14 3.26 6.91 12.45
CA ARG A 14 2.59 5.64 12.68
C ARG A 14 1.24 5.84 13.34
N GLU A 15 1.13 6.74 14.32
CA GLU A 15 -0.12 7.11 14.98
C GLU A 15 -1.10 7.77 14.01
N GLN A 16 -0.59 8.61 13.09
CA GLN A 16 -1.36 9.19 11.99
C GLN A 16 -1.75 8.15 10.91
N GLY A 17 -1.24 6.91 10.98
CA GLY A 17 -1.50 5.86 9.99
C GLY A 17 -0.85 6.09 8.62
N VAL A 18 0.10 7.02 8.52
CA VAL A 18 0.81 7.37 7.27
C VAL A 18 1.80 6.26 6.87
N ILE A 19 2.45 5.67 7.87
CA ILE A 19 3.36 4.52 7.73
C ILE A 19 2.79 3.31 8.46
N SER A 20 2.95 2.10 7.91
CA SER A 20 2.60 0.88 8.64
C SER A 20 3.70 0.50 9.63
N ILE A 21 3.40 -0.48 10.48
CA ILE A 21 4.38 -1.10 11.38
C ILE A 21 5.64 -1.56 10.66
N HIS A 22 5.51 -2.00 9.41
CA HIS A 22 6.61 -2.54 8.61
C HIS A 22 7.53 -1.47 8.03
N GLU A 23 6.99 -0.31 7.67
CA GLU A 23 7.80 0.84 7.25
C GLU A 23 8.45 1.51 8.45
N HIS A 24 7.74 1.58 9.58
CA HIS A 24 8.28 2.05 10.85
C HIS A 24 9.49 1.22 11.29
N ASP A 25 9.40 -0.10 11.24
CA ASP A 25 10.48 -1.02 11.60
C ASP A 25 11.72 -0.82 10.70
N LEU A 26 11.52 -0.65 9.38
CA LEU A 26 12.62 -0.32 8.46
C LEU A 26 13.25 1.05 8.77
N TYR A 27 12.44 2.07 9.03
CA TYR A 27 12.92 3.43 9.28
C TYR A 27 13.70 3.52 10.60
N THR A 28 13.16 2.96 11.68
CA THR A 28 13.82 2.91 13.00
C THR A 28 15.11 2.10 12.97
N TYR A 29 15.15 0.99 12.21
CA TYR A 29 16.38 0.25 11.95
C TYR A 29 17.46 1.10 11.25
N LEU A 30 17.08 1.86 10.22
CA LEU A 30 18.00 2.76 9.51
C LEU A 30 18.51 3.88 10.43
N ILE A 31 17.67 4.43 11.30
CA ILE A 31 18.07 5.42 12.32
C ILE A 31 19.06 4.80 13.30
N HIS A 32 18.77 3.62 13.84
CA HIS A 32 19.69 2.89 14.73
C HIS A 32 21.05 2.66 14.07
N LYS A 33 21.05 2.26 12.79
CA LYS A 33 22.28 2.06 12.02
C LYS A 33 23.06 3.36 11.82
N CYS A 34 22.38 4.45 11.49
CA CYS A 34 22.97 5.79 11.35
C CYS A 34 23.61 6.23 12.67
N ASN A 35 22.92 6.04 13.80
CA ASN A 35 23.43 6.34 15.14
C ASN A 35 24.70 5.53 15.46
N LYS A 36 24.69 4.22 15.17
CA LYS A 36 25.88 3.35 15.36
C LYS A 36 27.07 3.76 14.48
N LEU A 37 26.82 4.42 13.35
CA LEU A 37 27.85 4.94 12.46
C LEU A 37 28.31 6.36 12.80
N GLY A 38 27.86 6.91 13.93
CA GLY A 38 28.21 8.26 14.37
C GLY A 38 27.54 9.34 13.53
N TRP A 39 26.29 9.13 13.12
CA TRP A 39 25.48 10.10 12.35
C TRP A 39 26.05 10.46 10.97
N LYS A 40 26.81 9.54 10.37
CA LYS A 40 27.26 9.67 8.99
C LYS A 40 26.06 9.59 8.04
N ASN A 41 25.88 10.62 7.23
CA ASN A 41 24.83 10.73 6.23
C ASN A 41 25.42 11.36 4.96
N PRO A 42 25.46 10.66 3.81
CA PRO A 42 24.90 9.33 3.56
C PRO A 42 25.67 8.18 4.23
N PHE A 43 24.99 7.06 4.45
CA PHE A 43 25.62 5.82 4.92
C PHE A 43 25.25 4.62 4.05
N ASN A 44 26.15 3.63 4.07
CA ASN A 44 26.00 2.41 3.30
C ASN A 44 25.35 1.31 4.12
N GLN A 45 24.35 0.65 3.54
CA GLN A 45 23.75 -0.53 4.14
C GLN A 45 23.38 -1.58 3.08
N PRO A 46 24.00 -2.78 3.13
CA PRO A 46 23.67 -3.86 2.20
C PRO A 46 22.20 -4.29 2.33
N THR A 47 21.56 -4.54 1.18
CA THR A 47 20.17 -4.99 1.09
C THR A 47 19.96 -6.32 1.81
N GLU A 48 20.95 -7.21 1.71
CA GLU A 48 20.97 -8.56 2.29
C GLU A 48 20.91 -8.51 3.82
N ILE A 49 21.67 -7.59 4.43
CA ILE A 49 21.70 -7.41 5.89
C ILE A 49 20.35 -6.88 6.39
N ILE A 50 19.75 -5.93 5.67
CA ILE A 50 18.42 -5.41 6.04
C ILE A 50 17.37 -6.52 5.95
N CYS A 51 17.37 -7.27 4.85
CA CYS A 51 16.46 -8.40 4.67
C CYS A 51 16.63 -9.46 5.78
N ALA A 52 17.87 -9.77 6.16
CA ALA A 52 18.17 -10.75 7.20
C ALA A 52 17.70 -10.29 8.59
N VAL A 53 17.99 -9.03 8.97
CA VAL A 53 17.62 -8.49 10.29
C VAL A 53 16.10 -8.33 10.41
N LEU A 54 15.46 -7.72 9.41
CA LEU A 54 14.01 -7.49 9.42
C LEU A 54 13.20 -8.73 9.02
N ARG A 55 13.87 -9.84 8.67
CA ARG A 55 13.26 -11.09 8.20
C ARG A 55 12.26 -10.86 7.06
N ILE A 56 12.67 -10.08 6.07
CA ILE A 56 11.85 -9.72 4.90
C ILE A 56 12.50 -10.11 3.59
N ASN A 57 11.68 -10.40 2.59
CA ASN A 57 12.17 -10.62 1.24
C ASN A 57 12.55 -9.29 0.56
N ARG A 58 13.37 -9.37 -0.49
CA ARG A 58 13.89 -8.21 -1.22
C ARG A 58 12.77 -7.33 -1.81
N ASN A 59 11.70 -7.94 -2.32
CA ASN A 59 10.57 -7.20 -2.91
C ASN A 59 9.82 -6.37 -1.87
N ALA A 60 9.59 -6.93 -0.68
CA ALA A 60 9.00 -6.22 0.45
C ALA A 60 9.87 -5.04 0.89
N LEU A 61 11.19 -5.23 0.93
CA LEU A 61 12.13 -4.14 1.22
C LEU A 61 12.08 -3.03 0.18
N VAL A 62 12.04 -3.35 -1.12
CA VAL A 62 11.90 -2.37 -2.20
C VAL A 62 10.60 -1.57 -2.04
N ASN A 63 9.47 -2.24 -1.80
CA ASN A 63 8.19 -1.57 -1.60
C ASN A 63 8.21 -0.61 -0.40
N ARG A 64 8.78 -1.05 0.73
CA ARG A 64 8.91 -0.23 1.94
C ARG A 64 9.83 0.96 1.72
N ARG A 65 10.96 0.78 1.04
CA ARG A 65 11.89 1.87 0.67
C ARG A 65 11.20 2.90 -0.20
N ASN A 66 10.49 2.46 -1.24
CA ASN A 66 9.76 3.34 -2.14
C ASN A 66 8.70 4.14 -1.39
N LYS A 67 8.00 3.51 -0.43
CA LYS A 67 7.03 4.19 0.43
C LYS A 67 7.69 5.26 1.30
N LEU A 68 8.74 4.92 2.04
CA LEU A 68 9.49 5.87 2.87
C LEU A 68 10.12 7.01 2.03
N HIS A 69 10.58 6.70 0.81
CA HIS A 69 11.09 7.70 -0.12
C HIS A 69 10.00 8.64 -0.62
N SER A 70 8.82 8.12 -0.96
CA SER A 70 7.67 8.94 -1.37
C SER A 70 7.19 9.90 -0.28
N LEU A 71 7.43 9.56 0.99
CA LEU A 71 7.12 10.41 2.14
C LEU A 71 8.23 11.42 2.45
N GLY A 72 9.35 11.36 1.74
CA GLY A 72 10.50 12.23 1.98
C GLY A 72 11.25 11.90 3.28
N LEU A 73 11.10 10.70 3.85
CA LEU A 73 11.77 10.29 5.09
C LEU A 73 13.18 9.77 4.83
N ILE A 74 13.36 9.12 3.67
CA ILE A 74 14.65 8.59 3.23
C ILE A 74 14.86 8.91 1.76
N SER A 75 16.12 9.04 1.34
CA SER A 75 16.53 8.85 -0.04
C SER A 75 17.49 7.67 -0.09
N PHE A 76 17.43 6.87 -1.14
CA PHE A 76 18.33 5.74 -1.30
C PHE A 76 18.79 5.62 -2.74
N LYS A 77 20.05 5.20 -2.93
CA LYS A 77 20.59 4.79 -4.23
C LYS A 77 20.86 3.30 -4.18
N GLU A 78 20.23 2.55 -5.08
CA GLU A 78 20.45 1.11 -5.16
C GLU A 78 21.89 0.83 -5.62
N GLY A 79 22.59 0.07 -4.78
CA GLY A 79 23.93 -0.39 -5.08
C GLY A 79 23.92 -1.53 -6.10
N LYS A 80 24.91 -1.59 -6.99
CA LYS A 80 25.12 -2.76 -7.86
C LYS A 80 25.60 -3.92 -6.99
N ALA A 81 24.86 -5.04 -7.04
CA ALA A 81 24.90 -6.22 -6.15
C ALA A 81 26.27 -6.85 -5.81
N LYS A 82 27.38 -6.40 -6.42
CA LYS A 82 28.74 -6.94 -6.18
C LYS A 82 29.84 -5.90 -5.95
N SER A 83 29.58 -4.59 -6.05
CA SER A 83 30.67 -3.58 -6.00
C SER A 83 30.38 -2.37 -5.11
N LYS A 84 29.11 -1.97 -4.92
CA LYS A 84 28.76 -0.86 -4.02
C LYS A 84 27.47 -1.20 -3.25
N PRO A 85 27.47 -1.18 -1.90
CA PRO A 85 26.24 -1.34 -1.10
C PRO A 85 25.25 -0.19 -1.36
N ALA A 86 23.98 -0.38 -1.00
CA ALA A 86 22.98 0.67 -1.15
C ALA A 86 23.28 1.84 -0.20
N GLU A 87 23.25 3.06 -0.76
CA GLU A 87 23.52 4.31 -0.04
C GLU A 87 22.19 4.90 0.44
N TYR A 88 22.13 5.31 1.71
CA TYR A 88 20.94 5.90 2.33
C TYR A 88 21.24 7.29 2.89
N THR A 89 20.25 8.17 2.72
CA THR A 89 20.17 9.47 3.35
C THR A 89 18.89 9.57 4.15
N LEU A 90 19.00 9.87 5.44
CA LEU A 90 17.84 10.16 6.29
C LEU A 90 17.52 11.65 6.18
N HIS A 91 16.25 11.97 5.93
CA HIS A 91 15.75 13.34 5.90
C HIS A 91 14.92 13.58 7.15
N ILE A 92 15.15 14.72 7.80
CA ILE A 92 14.23 15.25 8.81
C ILE A 92 13.14 15.99 8.04
N ARG A 93 11.87 15.73 8.35
CA ARG A 93 10.80 16.70 8.07
C ARG A 93 11.13 17.96 8.86
N LYS A 94 11.89 18.89 8.26
CA LYS A 94 11.86 20.29 8.66
C LYS A 94 10.57 20.83 8.08
N ASP A 95 9.53 20.85 8.90
CA ASP A 95 8.33 21.65 8.74
C ASP A 95 7.88 21.91 7.30
N THR A 96 7.08 21.00 6.79
CA THR A 96 5.90 21.45 6.04
C THR A 96 4.71 20.95 6.83
N VAL A 97 4.47 21.63 7.95
CA VAL A 97 3.17 21.66 8.58
C VAL A 97 2.26 22.51 7.68
N PRO A 98 1.20 21.95 7.09
CA PRO A 98 0.05 22.76 6.74
C PRO A 98 -0.50 23.28 8.08
N ASP A 99 -0.65 24.58 8.21
CA ASP A 99 -1.03 25.34 9.41
C ASP A 99 -2.38 24.94 10.09
N THR A 100 -2.99 23.82 9.70
CA THR A 100 -4.31 23.36 10.14
C THR A 100 -4.28 22.21 11.15
N LEU A 101 -3.24 21.38 11.21
CA LEU A 101 -3.16 20.25 12.16
C LEU A 101 -2.38 20.59 13.43
N THR A 102 -1.40 21.49 13.34
CA THR A 102 -0.68 22.04 14.50
C THR A 102 -1.65 22.72 15.44
N ASN A 103 -2.54 23.56 14.93
CA ASN A 103 -3.52 24.25 15.77
C ASN A 103 -4.50 23.32 16.50
N THR A 104 -4.83 22.15 15.95
CA THR A 104 -5.78 21.22 16.62
C THR A 104 -5.09 20.38 17.68
N ILE A 105 -3.88 19.86 17.39
CA ILE A 105 -3.09 19.07 18.33
C ILE A 105 -2.56 19.95 19.46
N THR A 106 -2.08 21.15 19.14
CA THR A 106 -1.66 22.14 20.15
C THR A 106 -2.85 22.47 21.05
N ASN A 107 -4.02 22.88 20.53
CA ASN A 107 -5.17 23.23 21.37
C ASN A 107 -5.71 22.07 22.23
N THR A 108 -5.67 20.83 21.76
CA THR A 108 -6.12 19.67 22.55
C THR A 108 -5.14 19.38 23.69
N LEU A 109 -3.83 19.41 23.43
CA LEU A 109 -2.79 19.22 24.45
C LEU A 109 -2.77 20.39 25.45
N THR A 110 -3.01 21.62 25.01
CA THR A 110 -3.13 22.78 25.89
C THR A 110 -4.31 22.64 26.85
N TYR A 111 -5.46 22.12 26.41
CA TYR A 111 -6.64 21.89 27.27
C TYR A 111 -6.42 20.78 28.29
N THR A 112 -5.80 19.66 27.89
CA THR A 112 -5.53 18.55 28.82
C THR A 112 -4.41 18.85 29.83
N LEU A 113 -3.42 19.67 29.46
CA LEU A 113 -2.33 20.05 30.36
C LEU A 113 -2.68 21.21 31.29
N SER A 114 -3.58 22.11 30.88
CA SER A 114 -4.08 23.17 31.78
C SER A 114 -4.96 22.61 32.90
N ASP A 115 -5.75 21.58 32.62
CA ASP A 115 -6.55 20.84 33.63
C ASP A 115 -5.68 20.02 34.61
N THR A 116 -4.43 19.72 34.21
CA THR A 116 -3.49 18.91 35.02
C THR A 116 -2.37 19.71 35.68
N PHE A 117 -1.91 20.85 35.12
CA PHE A 117 -0.69 21.56 35.53
C PHE A 117 -0.80 23.11 35.62
N GLY A 118 -1.97 23.73 35.37
CA GLY A 118 -2.27 25.08 35.89
C GLY A 118 -1.57 26.31 35.29
N TYR A 119 -1.20 26.34 34.00
CA TYR A 119 -0.76 27.59 33.34
C TYR A 119 -1.48 27.82 32.00
N THR A 120 -1.98 29.05 31.76
CA THR A 120 -2.73 29.44 30.54
C THR A 120 -2.10 30.64 29.82
N LEU A 121 -2.01 30.58 28.48
CA LEU A 121 -1.87 31.75 27.61
C LEU A 121 -2.87 31.68 26.43
N PRO A 122 -3.39 32.82 25.94
CA PRO A 122 -4.59 32.87 25.09
C PRO A 122 -4.28 32.89 23.59
N TYR A 123 -5.15 32.27 22.80
CA TYR A 123 -5.22 32.48 21.36
C TYR A 123 -6.67 32.76 20.92
N THR A 124 -6.86 33.74 20.03
CA THR A 124 -8.11 33.95 19.30
C THR A 124 -7.88 33.92 17.79
N ASN A 125 -8.69 33.07 17.18
CA ASN A 125 -9.08 32.78 15.80
C ASN A 125 -9.23 34.00 14.85
N THR A 126 -9.02 33.82 13.53
CA THR A 126 -10.09 33.92 12.49
C THR A 126 -9.62 33.57 11.06
N LYS A 127 -10.55 32.90 10.36
CA LYS A 127 -10.71 32.48 8.95
C LYS A 127 -10.29 33.51 7.88
N ASP A 128 -9.86 33.07 6.69
CA ASP A 128 -10.66 33.12 5.44
C ASP A 128 -9.99 32.42 4.22
N LYS A 129 -10.81 32.18 3.19
CA LYS A 129 -10.57 31.62 1.86
C LYS A 129 -9.38 32.22 1.09
N THR A 130 -8.78 31.44 0.17
CA THR A 130 -8.92 31.58 -1.31
C THR A 130 -7.97 30.59 -2.00
N ARG A 131 -8.45 29.92 -3.06
CA ARG A 131 -7.66 29.09 -4.00
C ARG A 131 -7.47 29.85 -5.31
N GLU A 132 -6.24 29.88 -5.80
CA GLU A 132 -5.76 30.06 -7.19
C GLU A 132 -4.22 29.90 -7.11
N ASP A 133 -3.44 29.32 -8.03
CA ASP A 133 -3.64 28.85 -9.40
C ASP A 133 -2.43 27.98 -9.86
N LYS A 134 -2.65 27.10 -10.86
CA LYS A 134 -1.74 26.51 -11.90
C LYS A 134 -0.37 25.89 -11.50
N THR A 135 0.15 24.79 -12.07
CA THR A 135 -0.01 24.14 -13.39
C THR A 135 0.66 22.75 -13.37
N ARG A 136 -0.02 21.71 -13.88
CA ARG A 136 0.47 20.72 -14.88
C ARG A 136 -0.43 19.48 -14.87
N GLU A 137 -1.23 19.38 -15.92
CA GLU A 137 -2.09 18.27 -16.27
C GLU A 137 -1.28 16.96 -16.37
N LYS A 138 -1.63 16.01 -15.50
CA LYS A 138 -1.74 14.61 -15.90
C LYS A 138 -3.08 14.16 -15.35
N GLU A 139 -4.00 13.81 -16.24
CA GLU A 139 -5.30 13.23 -15.92
C GLU A 139 -5.11 12.10 -14.92
N LYS A 140 -5.37 12.39 -13.64
CA LYS A 140 -5.54 11.34 -12.64
C LYS A 140 -6.93 10.80 -12.87
N THR A 141 -7.02 9.80 -13.74
CA THR A 141 -8.20 8.94 -13.82
C THR A 141 -8.58 8.54 -12.41
N LYS A 142 -9.80 8.93 -12.02
CA LYS A 142 -10.41 8.61 -10.73
C LYS A 142 -10.24 7.11 -10.55
N LYS A 143 -9.48 6.66 -9.55
CA LYS A 143 -9.28 5.23 -9.30
C LYS A 143 -10.66 4.60 -9.17
N GLU A 144 -11.04 3.78 -10.14
CA GLU A 144 -12.33 3.09 -10.12
C GLU A 144 -12.35 2.18 -8.90
N ILE A 145 -13.24 2.52 -7.97
CA ILE A 145 -13.56 1.66 -6.83
C ILE A 145 -14.30 0.48 -7.44
N PHE A 146 -13.80 -0.73 -7.19
CA PHE A 146 -14.43 -1.96 -7.67
C PHE A 146 -15.91 -1.98 -7.26
N ARG A 147 -16.80 -1.96 -8.25
CA ARG A 147 -18.23 -2.16 -8.05
C ARG A 147 -18.53 -3.62 -8.35
N LYS A 148 -19.15 -4.29 -7.39
CA LYS A 148 -19.71 -5.62 -7.63
C LYS A 148 -20.72 -5.52 -8.78
N PRO A 149 -20.62 -6.37 -9.80
CA PRO A 149 -21.61 -6.38 -10.87
C PRO A 149 -22.95 -6.90 -10.34
N SER A 150 -24.03 -6.35 -10.88
CA SER A 150 -25.34 -6.96 -10.81
C SER A 150 -25.43 -8.17 -11.73
N LEU A 151 -26.34 -9.09 -11.43
CA LEU A 151 -26.60 -10.26 -12.28
C LEU A 151 -26.92 -9.83 -13.72
N GLN A 152 -27.69 -8.76 -13.90
CA GLN A 152 -28.05 -8.22 -15.21
C GLN A 152 -26.82 -7.77 -16.02
N GLU A 153 -25.86 -7.08 -15.38
CA GLU A 153 -24.62 -6.66 -16.05
C GLU A 153 -23.79 -7.88 -16.50
N VAL A 154 -23.73 -8.94 -15.69
CA VAL A 154 -23.02 -10.17 -16.06
C VAL A 154 -23.74 -10.89 -17.21
N VAL A 155 -25.07 -10.98 -17.17
CA VAL A 155 -25.90 -11.57 -18.24
C VAL A 155 -25.67 -10.84 -19.56
N GLU A 156 -25.74 -9.51 -19.55
CA GLU A 156 -25.57 -8.69 -20.75
C GLU A 156 -24.15 -8.81 -21.30
N TYR A 157 -23.15 -8.88 -20.43
CA TYR A 157 -21.76 -9.12 -20.82
C TYR A 157 -21.54 -10.51 -21.43
N CYS A 158 -22.12 -11.57 -20.85
CA CYS A 158 -22.06 -12.92 -21.41
C CYS A 158 -22.78 -13.01 -22.76
N ARG A 159 -23.92 -12.32 -22.91
CA ARG A 159 -24.69 -12.26 -24.15
C ARG A 159 -23.94 -11.53 -25.26
N HIS A 160 -23.32 -10.40 -24.95
CA HIS A 160 -22.54 -9.63 -25.92
C HIS A 160 -21.32 -10.39 -26.45
N ARG A 161 -20.80 -11.33 -25.65
CA ARG A 161 -19.63 -12.14 -26.02
C ARG A 161 -19.97 -13.51 -26.60
N GLU A 162 -21.26 -13.86 -26.69
CA GLU A 162 -21.75 -15.20 -27.08
C GLU A 162 -21.06 -16.34 -26.30
N ASN A 163 -21.01 -16.22 -24.98
CA ASN A 163 -20.33 -17.20 -24.12
C ASN A 163 -21.31 -18.20 -23.48
N ASP A 164 -20.91 -19.48 -23.37
CA ASP A 164 -21.64 -20.59 -22.73
C ASP A 164 -21.63 -20.56 -21.18
N LEU A 165 -21.29 -19.40 -20.62
CA LEU A 165 -21.02 -19.24 -19.20
C LEU A 165 -22.32 -18.88 -18.48
N ASP A 166 -22.77 -19.74 -17.56
CA ASP A 166 -23.94 -19.46 -16.72
C ASP A 166 -23.66 -18.24 -15.81
N PRO A 167 -24.33 -17.08 -16.03
CA PRO A 167 -24.08 -15.86 -15.28
C PRO A 167 -24.40 -16.01 -13.79
N GLN A 168 -25.40 -16.82 -13.45
CA GLN A 168 -25.84 -17.04 -12.08
C GLN A 168 -24.76 -17.76 -11.28
N THR A 169 -24.24 -18.87 -11.81
CA THR A 169 -23.14 -19.63 -11.20
C THR A 169 -21.88 -18.75 -10.98
N PHE A 170 -21.58 -17.84 -11.91
CA PHE A 170 -20.44 -16.92 -11.77
C PHE A 170 -20.63 -15.96 -10.59
N VAL A 171 -21.79 -15.32 -10.49
CA VAL A 171 -22.10 -14.35 -9.42
C VAL A 171 -22.09 -15.04 -8.06
N ASP A 172 -22.78 -16.18 -7.92
CA ASP A 172 -22.88 -16.90 -6.65
C ASP A 172 -21.51 -17.39 -6.15
N PHE A 173 -20.65 -17.87 -7.05
CA PHE A 173 -19.30 -18.30 -6.70
C PHE A 173 -18.44 -17.17 -6.12
N TYR A 174 -18.54 -15.96 -6.68
CA TYR A 174 -17.76 -14.81 -6.22
C TYR A 174 -18.42 -14.08 -5.06
N GLU A 175 -19.74 -14.09 -4.94
CA GLU A 175 -20.45 -13.59 -3.75
C GLU A 175 -20.04 -14.41 -2.52
N ALA A 176 -20.03 -15.75 -2.61
CA ALA A 176 -19.55 -16.64 -1.54
C ALA A 176 -18.07 -16.42 -1.18
N LYS A 177 -17.25 -15.94 -2.13
CA LYS A 177 -15.84 -15.59 -1.93
C LYS A 177 -15.63 -14.13 -1.54
N ASN A 178 -16.68 -13.36 -1.27
CA ASN A 178 -16.62 -11.93 -0.99
C ASN A 178 -15.83 -11.15 -2.07
N TRP A 179 -16.04 -11.54 -3.33
CA TRP A 179 -15.37 -11.02 -4.52
C TRP A 179 -13.84 -11.05 -4.44
N MET A 180 -13.28 -12.13 -3.88
CA MET A 180 -11.82 -12.32 -3.80
C MET A 180 -11.27 -13.25 -4.89
N ILE A 181 -10.08 -12.91 -5.39
CA ILE A 181 -9.23 -13.75 -6.24
C ILE A 181 -7.96 -14.06 -5.44
N GLY A 182 -7.86 -15.29 -4.93
CA GLY A 182 -6.78 -15.68 -4.03
C GLY A 182 -6.82 -14.86 -2.73
N LYS A 183 -5.73 -14.12 -2.44
CA LYS A 183 -5.62 -13.27 -1.25
C LYS A 183 -6.09 -11.82 -1.47
N ASN A 184 -6.43 -11.45 -2.70
CA ASN A 184 -6.74 -10.07 -3.08
C ASN A 184 -8.21 -9.91 -3.48
N LYS A 185 -8.79 -8.72 -3.25
CA LYS A 185 -10.11 -8.37 -3.81
C LYS A 185 -10.03 -8.25 -5.33
N MET A 186 -11.07 -8.71 -6.01
CA MET A 186 -11.25 -8.58 -7.45
C MET A 186 -11.27 -7.10 -7.83
N LYS A 187 -10.67 -6.77 -8.99
CA LYS A 187 -10.57 -5.41 -9.51
C LYS A 187 -11.34 -5.21 -10.82
N ASP A 188 -11.49 -6.30 -11.58
CA ASP A 188 -12.20 -6.32 -12.86
C ASP A 188 -12.91 -7.68 -12.96
N TRP A 189 -14.23 -7.66 -12.87
CA TRP A 189 -15.04 -8.87 -12.95
C TRP A 189 -15.18 -9.37 -14.39
N GLN A 190 -15.14 -8.49 -15.38
CA GLN A 190 -15.20 -8.85 -16.80
C GLN A 190 -13.96 -9.63 -17.21
N ALA A 191 -12.77 -9.20 -16.78
CA ALA A 191 -11.53 -9.97 -16.98
C ALA A 191 -11.59 -11.36 -16.32
N CYS A 192 -12.27 -11.46 -15.17
CA CYS A 192 -12.47 -12.72 -14.50
C CYS A 192 -13.40 -13.66 -15.29
N VAL A 193 -14.49 -13.15 -15.85
CA VAL A 193 -15.40 -13.90 -16.76
C VAL A 193 -14.61 -14.52 -17.92
N ARG A 194 -13.72 -13.73 -18.57
CA ARG A 194 -12.88 -14.22 -19.69
C ARG A 194 -11.98 -15.40 -19.31
N THR A 195 -11.46 -15.40 -18.08
CA THR A 195 -10.59 -16.47 -17.58
C THR A 195 -11.40 -17.70 -17.15
N TRP A 196 -12.60 -17.49 -16.63
CA TRP A 196 -13.52 -18.54 -16.19
C TRP A 196 -14.00 -19.40 -17.37
N GLU A 197 -14.26 -18.77 -18.51
CA GLU A 197 -14.57 -19.43 -19.78
C GLU A 197 -13.47 -20.42 -20.21
N GLY A 198 -12.21 -19.96 -20.22
CA GLY A 198 -11.08 -20.82 -20.60
C GLY A 198 -10.98 -22.07 -19.72
N LYS A 199 -11.16 -21.92 -18.41
CA LYS A 199 -11.15 -23.04 -17.47
C LYS A 199 -12.33 -23.99 -17.63
N GLN A 200 -13.53 -23.47 -17.91
CA GLN A 200 -14.71 -24.31 -18.21
C GLN A 200 -14.46 -25.18 -19.44
N ASN A 201 -13.90 -24.60 -20.51
CA ASN A 201 -13.60 -25.35 -21.74
C ASN A 201 -12.49 -26.40 -21.54
N GLU A 202 -11.42 -26.07 -20.81
CA GLU A 202 -10.37 -27.03 -20.42
C GLU A 202 -10.94 -28.18 -19.60
N ASN A 203 -11.81 -27.90 -18.62
CA ASN A 203 -12.45 -28.92 -17.80
C ASN A 203 -13.38 -29.82 -18.63
N ARG A 204 -14.14 -29.25 -19.58
CA ARG A 204 -14.97 -30.03 -20.53
C ARG A 204 -14.11 -30.94 -21.42
N HIS A 205 -13.00 -30.42 -21.95
CA HIS A 205 -12.06 -31.22 -22.76
C HIS A 205 -11.40 -32.35 -21.96
N ASN A 206 -11.01 -32.09 -20.71
CA ASN A 206 -10.40 -33.10 -19.83
C ASN A 206 -11.43 -34.16 -19.38
N ALA A 207 -12.67 -33.75 -19.10
CA ALA A 207 -13.76 -34.68 -18.78
C ALA A 207 -14.11 -35.60 -19.97
N ALA A 208 -14.13 -35.06 -21.20
CA ALA A 208 -14.35 -35.84 -22.41
C ALA A 208 -13.23 -36.85 -22.70
N LYS A 209 -11.96 -36.50 -22.42
CA LYS A 209 -10.83 -37.43 -22.51
C LYS A 209 -10.91 -38.54 -21.46
N HIS A 210 -11.32 -38.22 -20.24
CA HIS A 210 -11.47 -39.20 -19.17
C HIS A 210 -12.64 -40.17 -19.41
N SER A 211 -13.73 -39.70 -20.04
CA SER A 211 -14.83 -40.57 -20.47
C SER A 211 -14.40 -41.54 -21.57
N LYS A 212 -13.68 -41.07 -22.60
CA LYS A 212 -13.21 -41.93 -23.70
C LYS A 212 -12.22 -42.99 -23.25
N ASN A 213 -11.44 -42.73 -22.19
CA ASN A 213 -10.47 -43.70 -21.67
C ASN A 213 -11.09 -44.82 -20.85
N LYS A 214 -12.34 -44.65 -20.37
CA LYS A 214 -13.07 -45.71 -19.63
C LYS A 214 -13.71 -46.74 -20.57
N ASP A 215 -14.06 -46.36 -21.79
CA ASP A 215 -14.68 -47.26 -22.77
C ASP A 215 -13.68 -48.30 -23.34
N TYR A 216 -12.37 -48.05 -23.25
CA TYR A 216 -11.32 -48.99 -23.67
C TYR A 216 -10.83 -49.94 -22.56
N GLU A 217 -11.22 -49.73 -21.31
CA GLU A 217 -10.88 -50.65 -20.19
C GLU A 217 -11.99 -51.67 -19.90
N MET A 218 -13.03 -51.73 -20.73
CA MET A 218 -14.17 -52.64 -20.62
C MET A 218 -14.14 -53.81 -21.64
N PHE A 219 -12.98 -54.09 -22.25
CA PHE A 219 -12.74 -55.27 -23.09
C PHE A 219 -11.46 -56.00 -22.69
#